data_AF-A0A7V4WTS1-F1
#
_entry.id   AF-A0A7V4WTS1-F1
#
_cell.length_a   1.000
_cell.length_b   1.000
_cell.length_c   1.000
_cell.angle_alpha   90.00
_cell.angle_beta   90.00
_cell.angle_gamma   90.00
#
_symmetry.space_group_name_H-M   'P 1'
#
loop_
_entity.id
_entity.type
_entity.pdbx_description
1 polymer ?
#
loop_
_entity_poly.entity_id
_entity_poly.type
_entity_poly.pdbx_seq_one_letter_code
_entity_poly.pdbx_strand_id
1 'polypeptide(L)'
;MVQFDTQNPYEVIHSFKPIEKVKKLTRETYVPRAMTPLLDAMGRGINDLEKTLSDMKEDDRPDKVVMVVITDGQENSSQEFRKDQIVKMIKEKQKKNDWQFVFLSADLDAIQDAGDYGFHQASTMAFDKDGVGISNAFLSLSESVMRYRKNKSGNVSFSEDDRRKQKSEKKRK
;
A
#
# COMPACT_ATOMS: atom_id res chain seq x y z
N MET A 1 5.93 -8.27 2.61
CA MET A 1 4.50 -8.48 2.29
C MET A 1 3.81 -8.91 3.57
N VAL A 2 2.79 -8.17 3.92
CA VAL A 2 1.96 -8.39 5.11
C VAL A 2 0.54 -8.64 4.62
N GLN A 3 -0.11 -9.64 5.20
CA GLN A 3 -1.55 -9.82 5.13
C GLN A 3 -2.15 -9.35 6.46
N PHE A 4 -3.37 -8.83 6.44
CA PHE A 4 -4.05 -8.36 7.64
C PHE A 4 -5.53 -8.66 7.57
N ASP A 5 -6.10 -9.04 8.72
CA ASP A 5 -7.52 -9.24 8.97
C ASP A 5 -7.76 -9.34 10.47
N THR A 6 -9.00 -9.43 10.96
CA THR A 6 -9.24 -9.50 12.42
C THR A 6 -8.83 -10.81 13.09
N GLN A 7 -8.50 -11.89 12.36
CA GLN A 7 -7.90 -13.07 12.97
C GLN A 7 -6.40 -12.88 13.20
N ASN A 8 -5.73 -12.20 12.26
CA ASN A 8 -4.35 -11.75 12.43
C ASN A 8 -4.18 -10.34 11.85
N PRO A 9 -4.25 -9.28 12.69
CA PRO A 9 -4.19 -7.90 12.24
C PRO A 9 -2.85 -7.51 11.57
N TYR A 10 -1.81 -8.34 11.70
CA TYR A 10 -0.52 -8.11 11.09
C TYR A 10 0.25 -9.43 10.89
N GLU A 11 -0.01 -10.11 9.77
CA GLU A 11 0.63 -11.37 9.39
C GLU A 11 1.76 -11.15 8.38
N VAL A 12 3.01 -11.32 8.82
CA VAL A 12 4.18 -11.20 7.93
C VAL A 12 4.36 -12.48 7.11
N ILE A 13 3.91 -12.48 5.86
CA ILE A 13 4.07 -13.62 4.95
C ILE A 13 5.49 -13.66 4.36
N HIS A 14 6.04 -12.49 4.01
CA HIS A 14 7.38 -12.36 3.44
C HIS A 14 8.10 -11.13 4.01
N SER A 15 9.27 -11.33 4.63
CA SER A 15 10.14 -10.27 5.11
C SER A 15 11.51 -10.34 4.43
N PHE A 16 11.91 -9.26 3.74
CA PHE A 16 13.23 -9.06 3.10
C PHE A 16 13.83 -10.28 2.37
N LYS A 17 12.98 -11.08 1.71
CA LYS A 17 13.42 -12.22 0.90
C LYS A 17 13.81 -11.78 -0.52
N PRO A 18 14.91 -12.31 -1.09
CA PRO A 18 15.18 -12.16 -2.52
C PRO A 18 13.96 -12.58 -3.33
N ILE A 19 13.62 -11.83 -4.37
CA ILE A 19 12.37 -12.02 -5.11
C ILE A 19 12.24 -13.42 -5.72
N GLU A 20 13.37 -14.01 -6.14
CA GLU A 20 13.47 -15.38 -6.66
C GLU A 20 13.08 -16.46 -5.63
N LYS A 21 13.19 -16.14 -4.34
CA LYS A 21 12.84 -17.02 -3.21
C LYS A 21 11.42 -16.78 -2.70
N VAL A 22 10.71 -15.79 -3.24
CA VAL A 22 9.31 -15.51 -2.91
C VAL A 22 8.42 -16.50 -3.66
N LYS A 23 7.71 -17.35 -2.92
CA LYS A 23 6.75 -18.30 -3.50
C LYS A 23 5.53 -17.54 -4.03
N LYS A 24 4.92 -18.05 -5.11
CA LYS A 24 3.64 -17.51 -5.60
C LYS A 24 2.58 -17.68 -4.53
N LEU A 25 1.72 -16.67 -4.42
CA LEU A 25 0.52 -16.76 -3.59
C LEU A 25 -0.44 -17.78 -4.19
N THR A 26 -1.01 -18.62 -3.33
CA THR A 26 -2.04 -19.60 -3.69
C THR A 26 -3.27 -19.39 -2.81
N ARG A 27 -4.37 -20.09 -3.12
CA ARG A 27 -5.60 -20.02 -2.32
C ARG A 27 -5.43 -20.61 -0.92
N GLU A 28 -4.35 -21.33 -0.67
CA GLU A 28 -4.01 -21.87 0.64
C GLU A 28 -3.11 -20.93 1.44
N THR A 29 -2.27 -20.13 0.76
CA THR A 29 -1.29 -19.23 1.42
C THR A 29 -1.70 -17.76 1.45
N TYR A 30 -2.79 -17.40 0.77
CA TYR A 30 -3.34 -16.04 0.74
C TYR A 30 -4.87 -16.13 0.77
N VAL A 31 -5.41 -16.10 1.98
CA VAL A 31 -6.83 -16.32 2.27
C VAL A 31 -7.40 -15.05 2.88
N PRO A 32 -8.32 -14.33 2.22
CA PRO A 32 -9.00 -13.20 2.85
C PRO A 32 -9.90 -13.72 3.98
N ARG A 33 -9.92 -13.00 5.11
CA ARG A 33 -10.68 -13.40 6.31
C ARG A 33 -11.31 -12.17 6.95
N ALA A 34 -12.46 -12.39 7.58
CA ALA A 34 -13.06 -11.50 8.59
C ALA A 34 -13.14 -10.01 8.20
N MET A 35 -12.70 -9.09 9.08
CA MET A 35 -12.81 -7.64 8.87
C MET A 35 -11.45 -6.98 8.64
N THR A 36 -11.42 -5.65 8.48
CA THR A 36 -10.28 -4.88 7.96
C THR A 36 -9.71 -3.94 9.03
N PRO A 37 -8.69 -4.36 9.79
CA PRO A 37 -7.98 -3.51 10.75
C PRO A 37 -6.87 -2.73 10.03
N LEU A 38 -7.28 -1.84 9.13
CA LEU A 38 -6.42 -1.09 8.20
C LEU A 38 -5.44 -0.16 8.93
N LEU A 39 -5.91 0.62 9.92
CA LEU A 39 -5.06 1.52 10.69
C LEU A 39 -4.01 0.73 11.49
N ASP A 40 -4.40 -0.38 12.11
CA ASP A 40 -3.47 -1.23 12.86
C ASP A 40 -2.41 -1.85 11.95
N ALA A 41 -2.83 -2.36 10.78
CA ALA A 41 -1.92 -2.91 9.78
C ALA A 41 -0.91 -1.86 9.28
N MET A 42 -1.37 -0.64 9.01
CA MET A 42 -0.50 0.47 8.58
C MET A 42 0.46 0.89 9.69
N GLY A 43 -0.04 1.12 10.90
CA GLY A 43 0.77 1.56 12.04
C GLY A 43 1.87 0.56 12.38
N ARG A 44 1.52 -0.72 12.50
CA ARG A 44 2.48 -1.81 12.68
C ARG A 44 3.45 -1.92 11.52
N GLY A 45 2.97 -1.82 10.28
CA GLY A 45 3.80 -1.90 9.09
C GLY A 45 4.85 -0.80 9.00
N ILE A 46 4.50 0.44 9.37
CA ILE A 46 5.44 1.56 9.39
C ILE A 46 6.50 1.33 10.47
N ASN A 47 6.08 0.96 11.69
CA ASN A 47 7.02 0.73 12.81
C ASN A 47 7.97 -0.45 12.54
N ASP A 48 7.44 -1.56 12.02
CA ASP A 48 8.23 -2.76 11.71
C ASP A 48 9.26 -2.48 10.61
N LEU A 49 8.85 -1.78 9.54
CA LEU A 49 9.75 -1.41 8.46
C LEU A 49 10.81 -0.41 8.92
N GLU A 50 10.43 0.60 9.71
CA GLU A 50 11.39 1.56 10.27
C GLU A 50 12.45 0.86 11.12
N LYS A 51 12.03 0.01 12.05
CA LYS A 51 12.94 -0.77 12.88
C LYS A 51 13.86 -1.66 12.04
N THR A 52 13.29 -2.33 11.04
CA THR A 52 14.09 -3.20 10.17
C THR A 52 15.15 -2.40 9.41
N LEU A 53 14.81 -1.21 8.90
CA LEU A 53 15.77 -0.34 8.20
C LEU A 53 16.81 0.28 9.14
N SER A 54 16.47 0.55 10.41
CA SER A 54 17.43 1.05 11.40
C SER A 54 18.45 -0.01 11.80
N ASP A 55 18.02 -1.27 11.85
CA ASP A 55 18.86 -2.42 12.22
C ASP A 55 19.74 -2.92 11.06
N MET A 56 19.46 -2.48 9.83
CA MET A 56 20.28 -2.77 8.64
C MET A 56 21.59 -2.00 8.64
N LYS A 57 22.64 -2.66 8.14
CA LYS A 57 23.89 -1.99 7.75
C LYS A 57 23.61 -0.98 6.66
N GLU A 58 24.41 0.08 6.62
CA GLU A 58 24.24 1.17 5.66
C GLU A 58 24.29 0.66 4.21
N ASP A 59 25.23 -0.23 3.88
CA ASP A 59 25.37 -0.83 2.54
C ASP A 59 24.19 -1.73 2.13
N ASP A 60 23.44 -2.25 3.10
CA ASP A 60 22.28 -3.12 2.86
C ASP A 60 20.96 -2.33 2.83
N ARG A 61 20.99 -1.05 3.22
CA ARG A 61 19.78 -0.22 3.32
C ARG A 61 19.32 0.20 1.91
N PRO A 62 18.02 0.07 1.58
CA PRO A 62 17.50 0.51 0.30
C PRO A 62 17.54 2.04 0.16
N ASP A 63 17.92 2.52 -1.03
CA ASP A 63 17.86 3.96 -1.37
C ASP A 63 16.43 4.51 -1.40
N LYS A 64 15.43 3.64 -1.58
CA LYS A 64 14.03 4.00 -1.83
C LYS A 64 13.09 3.05 -1.14
N VAL A 65 12.09 3.62 -0.46
CA VAL A 65 11.03 2.86 0.21
C VAL A 65 9.69 3.18 -0.44
N VAL A 66 8.95 2.13 -0.82
CA VAL A 66 7.57 2.24 -1.32
C VAL A 66 6.68 1.32 -0.51
N MET A 67 5.78 1.89 0.27
CA MET A 67 4.74 1.17 1.00
C MET A 67 3.45 1.22 0.20
N VAL A 68 2.98 0.06 -0.24
CA VAL A 68 1.73 -0.09 -0.99
C VAL A 68 0.69 -0.76 -0.10
N VAL A 69 -0.43 -0.08 0.10
CA VAL A 69 -1.62 -0.62 0.76
C VAL A 69 -2.63 -1.00 -0.32
N ILE A 70 -3.09 -2.25 -0.30
CA ILE A 70 -4.10 -2.77 -1.23
C ILE A 70 -5.22 -3.36 -0.38
N THR A 71 -6.45 -2.90 -0.58
CA THR A 71 -7.62 -3.37 0.16
C THR A 71 -8.86 -3.40 -0.74
N ASP A 72 -9.84 -4.23 -0.42
CA ASP A 72 -11.17 -4.24 -1.05
C ASP A 72 -12.30 -3.87 -0.07
N GLY A 73 -11.94 -3.43 1.14
CA GLY A 73 -12.84 -3.00 2.20
C GLY A 73 -12.30 -1.82 3.02
N GLN A 74 -13.21 -1.19 3.77
CA GLN A 74 -12.98 -0.02 4.60
C GLN A 74 -12.44 -0.39 5.99
N GLU A 75 -11.77 0.55 6.64
CA GLU A 75 -11.43 0.44 8.06
C GLU A 75 -12.69 0.23 8.91
N ASN A 76 -12.71 -0.83 9.73
CA ASN A 76 -13.87 -1.16 10.57
C ASN A 76 -13.52 -1.96 11.84
N SER A 77 -12.24 -2.15 12.18
CA SER A 77 -11.86 -3.06 13.26
C SER A 77 -10.54 -2.77 13.97
N SER A 78 -9.80 -1.72 13.59
CA SER A 78 -8.57 -1.30 14.27
C SER A 78 -8.82 -0.88 15.72
N GLN A 79 -7.89 -1.22 16.61
CA GLN A 79 -7.95 -0.96 18.06
C GLN A 79 -6.67 -0.33 18.63
N GLU A 80 -5.54 -0.42 17.93
CA GLU A 80 -4.22 0.02 18.43
C GLU A 80 -3.86 1.42 17.93
N PHE A 81 -4.16 1.72 16.66
CA PHE A 81 -3.82 2.99 16.03
C PHE A 81 -5.07 3.78 15.64
N ARG A 82 -5.06 5.06 16.00
CA ARG A 82 -6.06 6.03 15.54
C ARG A 82 -5.62 6.69 14.23
N LYS A 83 -6.61 7.23 13.52
CA LYS A 83 -6.43 7.97 12.26
C LYS A 83 -5.41 9.11 12.37
N ASP A 84 -5.47 9.91 13.42
CA ASP A 84 -4.54 11.04 13.64
C ASP A 84 -3.09 10.58 13.80
N GLN A 85 -2.87 9.43 14.44
CA GLN A 85 -1.55 8.82 14.59
C GLN A 85 -1.02 8.37 13.22
N ILE A 86 -1.83 7.68 12.43
CA ILE A 86 -1.44 7.24 11.07
C ILE A 86 -1.08 8.44 10.18
N VAL A 87 -1.91 9.48 10.17
CA VAL A 87 -1.64 10.70 9.39
C VAL A 87 -0.29 11.32 9.78
N LYS A 88 0.00 11.38 11.09
CA LYS A 88 1.28 11.89 11.58
C LYS A 88 2.45 11.01 11.11
N MET A 89 2.33 9.69 11.25
CA MET A 89 3.37 8.74 10.85
C MET A 89 3.66 8.82 9.35
N ILE A 90 2.62 8.81 8.50
CA ILE A 90 2.77 8.94 7.04
C ILE A 90 3.46 10.26 6.69
N LYS A 91 2.98 11.39 7.24
CA LYS A 91 3.59 12.71 6.98
C LYS A 91 5.05 12.76 7.40
N GLU A 92 5.41 12.16 8.53
CA GLU A 92 6.80 12.12 9.00
C GLU A 92 7.69 11.33 8.06
N LYS A 93 7.23 10.16 7.58
CA LYS A 93 7.97 9.31 6.63
C LYS A 93 7.99 9.84 5.19
N GLN A 94 7.05 10.69 4.81
CA GLN A 94 7.05 11.36 3.51
C GLN A 94 7.99 12.57 3.45
N LYS A 95 8.47 13.09 4.60
CA LYS A 95 9.37 14.26 4.60
C LYS A 95 10.59 13.98 3.73
N LYS A 96 10.96 14.97 2.92
CA LYS A 96 12.10 14.88 1.97
C LYS A 96 12.00 13.71 0.98
N ASN A 97 10.80 13.20 0.71
CA ASN A 97 10.54 12.05 -0.16
C ASN A 97 11.22 10.75 0.28
N ASP A 98 11.45 10.59 1.58
CA ASP A 98 12.09 9.41 2.15
C ASP A 98 11.28 8.13 1.83
N TRP A 99 9.99 8.13 2.13
CA TRP A 99 9.08 7.02 1.79
C TRP A 99 7.95 7.45 0.87
N GLN A 100 7.56 6.55 -0.02
CA GLN A 100 6.38 6.68 -0.88
C GLN A 100 5.25 5.83 -0.33
N PHE A 101 4.06 6.41 -0.20
CA PHE A 101 2.86 5.70 0.25
C PHE A 101 1.84 5.65 -0.88
N VAL A 102 1.42 4.44 -1.24
CA VAL A 102 0.50 4.19 -2.34
C VAL A 102 -0.72 3.46 -1.80
N PHE A 103 -1.92 3.92 -2.17
CA PHE A 103 -3.17 3.31 -1.74
C PHE A 103 -3.98 2.85 -2.95
N LEU A 104 -4.22 1.54 -3.04
CA LEU A 104 -5.07 0.94 -4.04
C LEU A 104 -6.29 0.35 -3.35
N SER A 105 -7.49 0.73 -3.79
CA SER A 105 -8.72 0.20 -3.21
C SER A 105 -9.71 -0.24 -4.26
N ALA A 106 -10.33 -1.38 -4.03
CA ALA A 106 -11.47 -1.80 -4.83
C ALA A 106 -12.80 -1.25 -4.28
N ASP A 107 -12.78 -0.71 -3.07
CA ASP A 107 -13.90 -0.05 -2.39
C ASP A 107 -13.85 1.47 -2.53
N LEU A 108 -14.99 2.09 -2.86
CA LEU A 108 -15.07 3.52 -3.16
C LEU A 108 -14.99 4.40 -1.92
N ASP A 109 -15.54 3.99 -0.79
CA ASP A 109 -15.44 4.85 0.39
C ASP A 109 -14.04 4.71 1.00
N ALA A 110 -13.44 3.52 0.97
CA ALA A 110 -12.05 3.35 1.39
C ALA A 110 -11.06 4.19 0.57
N ILE A 111 -11.28 4.38 -0.75
CA ILE A 111 -10.42 5.26 -1.56
C ILE A 111 -10.67 6.75 -1.25
N GLN A 112 -11.88 7.14 -0.83
CA GLN A 112 -12.18 8.51 -0.41
C GLN A 112 -11.49 8.82 0.92
N ASP A 113 -11.49 7.86 1.85
CA ASP A 113 -10.81 7.96 3.15
C ASP A 113 -9.28 7.99 3.05
N ALA A 114 -8.70 7.58 1.92
CA ALA A 114 -7.24 7.54 1.75
C ALA A 114 -6.59 8.93 1.94
N GLY A 115 -7.21 10.01 1.44
CA GLY A 115 -6.69 11.37 1.66
C GLY A 115 -6.70 11.75 3.15
N ASP A 116 -7.72 11.27 3.84
CA ASP A 116 -7.99 11.45 5.25
C ASP A 116 -7.01 10.68 6.16
N TYR A 117 -6.39 9.61 5.65
CA TYR A 117 -5.26 8.92 6.29
C TYR A 117 -3.90 9.54 5.97
N GLY A 118 -3.84 10.53 5.07
CA GLY A 118 -2.61 11.24 4.72
C GLY A 118 -1.96 10.78 3.41
N PHE A 119 -2.62 9.95 2.61
CA PHE A 119 -2.12 9.58 1.29
C PHE A 119 -2.31 10.73 0.29
N HIS A 120 -1.30 10.99 -0.53
CA HIS A 120 -1.43 11.96 -1.62
C HIS A 120 -2.40 11.42 -2.68
N GLN A 121 -3.37 12.23 -3.10
CA GLN A 121 -4.38 11.84 -4.10
C GLN A 121 -3.76 11.25 -5.38
N ALA A 122 -2.64 11.82 -5.86
CA ALA A 122 -1.91 11.33 -7.02
C ALA A 122 -1.37 9.89 -6.83
N SER A 123 -1.09 9.48 -5.59
CA SER A 123 -0.60 8.14 -5.20
C SER A 123 -1.73 7.19 -4.76
N THR A 124 -2.99 7.57 -5.03
CA THR A 124 -4.17 6.73 -4.74
C THR A 124 -4.91 6.38 -6.02
N MET A 125 -5.39 5.14 -6.15
CA MET A 125 -6.20 4.72 -7.30
C MET A 125 -7.21 3.63 -6.90
N ALA A 126 -8.47 3.84 -7.28
CA ALA A 126 -9.51 2.83 -7.22
C ALA A 126 -9.32 1.81 -8.36
N PHE A 127 -9.66 0.54 -8.13
CA PHE A 127 -9.62 -0.48 -9.17
C PHE A 127 -10.89 -1.32 -9.20
N ASP A 128 -11.20 -1.89 -10.36
CA ASP A 128 -12.36 -2.76 -10.54
C ASP A 128 -12.10 -4.13 -9.88
N LYS A 129 -13.08 -4.65 -9.11
CA LYS A 129 -13.05 -5.95 -8.40
C LYS A 129 -13.15 -7.16 -9.35
N ASP A 130 -12.46 -7.12 -10.49
CA ASP A 130 -12.37 -8.21 -11.46
C ASP A 130 -10.92 -8.45 -11.92
N GLY A 131 -10.69 -9.57 -12.60
CA GLY A 131 -9.33 -9.96 -13.01
C GLY A 131 -8.64 -8.95 -13.94
N VAL A 132 -9.41 -8.24 -14.77
CA VAL A 132 -8.88 -7.23 -15.70
C VAL A 132 -8.51 -5.95 -14.94
N GLY A 133 -9.40 -5.49 -14.06
CA GLY A 133 -9.19 -4.34 -13.19
C GLY A 133 -7.98 -4.50 -12.29
N ILE A 134 -7.86 -5.65 -11.62
CA ILE A 134 -6.70 -6.01 -10.79
C ILE A 134 -5.42 -6.00 -11.64
N SER A 135 -5.43 -6.69 -12.78
CA SER A 135 -4.26 -6.73 -13.68
C SER A 135 -3.82 -5.33 -14.11
N ASN A 136 -4.77 -4.47 -14.52
CA ASN A 136 -4.49 -3.09 -14.90
C ASN A 136 -3.93 -2.27 -13.75
N ALA A 137 -4.46 -2.43 -12.52
CA ALA A 137 -3.97 -1.73 -11.34
C ALA A 137 -2.52 -2.09 -11.02
N PHE A 138 -2.18 -3.39 -11.06
CA PHE A 138 -0.80 -3.85 -10.85
C PHE A 138 0.15 -3.39 -11.97
N LEU A 139 -0.30 -3.36 -13.23
CA LEU A 139 0.50 -2.83 -14.34
C LEU A 139 0.81 -1.33 -14.16
N SER A 140 -0.21 -0.52 -13.84
CA SER A 140 -0.04 0.90 -13.57
C SER A 140 0.87 1.17 -12.35
N LEU A 141 0.71 0.40 -11.28
CA LEU A 141 1.60 0.46 -10.11
C LEU A 141 3.04 0.11 -10.50
N SER A 142 3.24 -0.99 -11.23
CA SER A 142 4.56 -1.44 -11.70
C SER A 142 5.26 -0.38 -12.54
N GLU A 143 4.54 0.24 -13.49
CA GLU A 143 5.08 1.31 -14.33
C GLU A 143 5.46 2.56 -13.50
N SER A 144 4.61 2.95 -12.55
CA SER A 144 4.86 4.11 -11.68
C SER A 144 6.07 3.88 -10.76
N VAL A 145 6.14 2.72 -10.11
CA VAL A 145 7.30 2.32 -9.28
C VAL A 145 8.57 2.23 -10.12
N MET A 146 8.50 1.73 -11.35
CA MET A 146 9.65 1.68 -12.27
C MET A 146 10.16 3.09 -12.62
N ARG A 147 9.25 4.03 -12.93
CA ARG A 147 9.61 5.44 -13.19
C ARG A 147 10.26 6.11 -11.98
N TYR A 148 9.66 5.93 -10.80
CA TYR A 148 10.23 6.42 -9.54
C TYR A 148 11.60 5.82 -9.28
N ARG A 149 11.76 4.49 -9.40
CA ARG A 149 13.03 3.79 -9.20
C ARG A 149 14.13 4.33 -10.11
N LYS A 150 13.83 4.60 -11.38
CA LYS A 150 14.76 5.17 -12.37
C LYS A 150 14.99 6.68 -12.26
N ASN A 151 14.50 7.35 -11.21
CA ASN A 151 14.55 8.82 -11.05
C ASN A 151 13.90 9.59 -12.21
N LYS A 152 12.97 8.97 -12.95
CA LYS A 152 12.18 9.63 -14.00
C LYS A 152 10.93 10.33 -13.46
N SER A 153 10.58 10.07 -12.20
CA SER A 153 9.52 10.73 -11.44
C SER A 153 10.00 10.95 -10.01
N GLY A 154 9.58 12.06 -9.40
CA GLY A 154 9.88 12.37 -7.99
C GLY A 154 9.02 11.59 -6.99
N ASN A 155 7.91 11.00 -7.45
CA ASN A 155 6.99 10.22 -6.62
C ASN A 155 6.38 9.03 -7.38
N VAL A 156 5.75 8.12 -6.63
CA VAL A 156 4.87 7.10 -7.20
C VAL A 156 3.47 7.69 -7.32
N SER A 157 3.01 7.89 -8.55
CA SER A 157 1.71 8.49 -8.87
C SER A 157 1.03 7.82 -10.07
N PHE A 158 -0.28 7.99 -10.17
CA PHE A 158 -1.13 7.45 -11.22
C PHE A 158 -1.61 8.56 -12.15
N SER A 159 -1.41 8.35 -13.45
CA SER A 159 -1.86 9.27 -14.50
C SER A 159 -3.36 9.16 -14.77
N GLU A 160 -3.92 10.12 -15.51
CA GLU A 160 -5.29 10.02 -16.00
C GLU A 160 -5.51 8.78 -16.90
N ASP A 161 -4.48 8.37 -17.66
CA ASP A 161 -4.57 7.16 -18.49
C ASP A 161 -4.57 5.88 -17.63
N ASP A 162 -3.89 5.87 -16.49
CA ASP A 162 -4.00 4.79 -15.51
C ASP A 162 -5.41 4.72 -14.94
N ARG A 163 -5.99 5.87 -14.56
CA ARG A 163 -7.34 5.96 -14.01
C ARG A 163 -8.42 5.57 -15.02
N ARG A 164 -8.25 5.94 -16.30
CA ARG A 164 -9.21 5.60 -17.38
C ARG A 164 -9.36 4.10 -17.61
N LYS A 165 -8.37 3.29 -17.21
CA LYS A 165 -8.43 1.82 -17.27
C LYS A 165 -9.38 1.21 -16.23
N GLN A 166 -9.85 2.01 -15.26
CA GLN A 166 -10.69 1.58 -14.15
C GLN A 166 -12.07 2.26 -14.24
N LYS A 167 -13.14 1.47 -14.32
CA LYS A 167 -14.51 2.01 -14.31
C LYS A 167 -14.83 2.66 -12.97
N SER A 168 -14.30 2.10 -11.88
CA SER A 168 -14.49 2.60 -10.51
C SER A 168 -13.98 4.03 -10.33
N GLU A 169 -12.91 4.44 -11.02
CA GLU A 169 -12.42 5.82 -11.00
C GLU A 169 -13.41 6.84 -11.58
N LYS A 170 -14.34 6.43 -12.46
CA LYS A 170 -15.39 7.32 -12.97
C LYS A 170 -16.44 7.65 -11.91
N LYS A 171 -16.63 6.76 -10.93
CA LYS A 171 -17.59 6.90 -9.82
C LYS A 171 -17.01 7.64 -8.62
N ARG A 172 -15.70 7.92 -8.66
CA ARG A 172 -14.96 8.62 -7.61
C ARG A 172 -15.12 10.15 -7.65
N LYS A 173 -15.70 10.68 -8.73
CA LYS A 173 -15.84 12.13 -8.98
C LYS A 173 -17.04 12.74 -8.29
#